data_AF-A0A3E0I9S8-F1
#
_entry.id   AF-A0A3E0I9S8-F1
#
_cell.length_a   1.000
_cell.length_b   1.000
_cell.length_c   1.000
_cell.angle_alpha   90.00
_cell.angle_beta   90.00
_cell.angle_gamma   90.00
#
_symmetry.space_group_name_H-M   'P 1'
#
loop_
_entity.id
_entity.type
_entity.pdbx_description
1 polymer ?
#
loop_
_entity_poly.entity_id
_entity_poly.type
_entity_poly.pdbx_seq_one_letter_code
_entity_poly.pdbx_strand_id
1 'polypeptide(L)'
;MTEASTTAPAPTPLVRGSPLFSAVSYLRFRIFGVVQLPRGVTGFWHVHSPPPVPVDVRTFKTLGYSVGRVLEFRPAGVTPNFHLLVIRVGYSDDVGVICNSTLPLLAFVTLPLDSWLPTFIDRPDLAPSFHGFDVLTTAALSTPLSSCDLSMLTDVEHHHIRYWRPATAGEVIFNSWD
;
A
#
# COMPACT_ATOMS: atom_id res chain seq x y z
N MET A 1 -9.38 50.22 -53.95
CA MET A 1 -9.34 48.78 -54.31
C MET A 1 -8.33 48.13 -53.37
N THR A 2 -8.71 47.96 -52.10
CA THR A 2 -9.19 46.72 -51.46
C THR A 2 -8.03 46.02 -50.75
N GLU A 3 -7.79 46.43 -49.51
CA GLU A 3 -6.94 45.73 -48.55
C GLU A 3 -7.58 44.37 -48.22
N ALA A 4 -6.82 43.29 -48.40
CA ALA A 4 -7.20 41.96 -47.95
C ALA A 4 -6.73 41.75 -46.50
N SER A 5 -7.61 42.04 -45.54
CA SER A 5 -7.43 41.65 -44.14
C SER A 5 -7.54 40.13 -44.02
N THR A 6 -6.41 39.45 -43.83
CA THR A 6 -6.37 38.04 -43.41
C THR A 6 -6.45 37.98 -41.89
N THR A 7 -7.65 37.73 -41.36
CA THR A 7 -7.89 37.49 -39.93
C THR A 7 -7.46 36.06 -39.58
N ALA A 8 -6.37 35.92 -38.82
CA ALA A 8 -6.00 34.65 -38.19
C ALA A 8 -6.98 34.34 -37.04
N PRO A 9 -7.43 33.08 -36.87
CA PRO A 9 -8.32 32.72 -35.77
C PRO A 9 -7.54 32.70 -34.43
N ALA A 10 -8.18 33.23 -33.39
CA ALA A 10 -7.66 33.26 -32.03
C ALA A 10 -7.42 31.83 -31.48
N PRO A 11 -6.38 31.61 -30.65
CA PRO A 11 -6.12 30.31 -30.06
C PRO A 11 -7.18 29.94 -29.03
N THR A 12 -7.80 28.79 -29.21
CA THR A 12 -8.71 28.15 -28.26
C THR A 12 -7.99 27.94 -26.92
N PRO A 13 -8.56 28.33 -25.77
CA PRO A 13 -7.94 28.06 -24.48
C PRO A 13 -7.98 26.55 -24.22
N LEU A 14 -6.80 25.95 -24.13
CA LEU A 14 -6.61 24.59 -23.62
C LEU A 14 -7.13 24.51 -22.19
N VAL A 15 -8.23 23.79 -22.03
CA VAL A 15 -8.81 23.40 -20.74
C VAL A 15 -7.70 22.69 -19.95
N ARG A 16 -7.23 23.32 -18.87
CA ARG A 16 -6.41 22.65 -17.85
C ARG A 16 -7.28 21.57 -17.22
N GLY A 17 -7.11 20.33 -17.70
CA GLY A 17 -7.52 19.15 -16.97
C GLY A 17 -6.73 19.11 -15.67
N SER A 18 -7.35 19.53 -14.58
CA SER A 18 -6.89 19.27 -13.23
C SER A 18 -6.71 17.76 -13.07
N PRO A 19 -5.53 17.24 -12.69
CA PRO A 19 -5.48 15.88 -12.23
C PRO A 19 -6.09 15.88 -10.82
N LEU A 20 -7.32 15.39 -10.72
CA LEU A 20 -7.91 14.97 -9.46
C LEU A 20 -7.10 13.77 -8.94
N PHE A 21 -5.92 14.03 -8.38
CA PHE A 21 -5.16 13.04 -7.63
C PHE A 21 -5.90 12.80 -6.31
N SER A 22 -6.70 11.73 -6.32
CA SER A 22 -7.13 10.91 -5.20
C SER A 22 -7.22 11.59 -3.82
N ALA A 23 -8.36 12.24 -3.57
CA ALA A 23 -8.80 12.53 -2.20
C ALA A 23 -9.56 11.32 -1.56
N VAL A 24 -9.36 10.10 -2.09
CA VAL A 24 -10.13 8.89 -1.71
C VAL A 24 -9.25 7.86 -0.96
N SER A 25 -8.09 8.24 -0.44
CA SER A 25 -7.27 7.33 0.39
C SER A 25 -7.71 7.26 1.85
N TYR A 26 -8.38 8.28 2.39
CA TYR A 26 -8.74 8.29 3.82
C TYR A 26 -9.98 7.46 4.19
N LEU A 27 -10.82 7.08 3.23
CA LEU A 27 -12.17 6.57 3.52
C LEU A 27 -12.36 5.05 3.38
N ARG A 28 -11.31 4.27 3.07
CA ARG A 28 -11.50 2.82 2.81
C ARG A 28 -11.35 1.90 4.01
N PHE A 29 -10.84 2.39 5.16
CA PHE A 29 -10.61 1.53 6.34
C PHE A 29 -11.43 1.89 7.58
N ARG A 30 -12.24 2.96 7.56
CA ARG A 30 -13.01 3.39 8.73
C ARG A 30 -14.39 3.93 8.33
N ILE A 31 -15.30 3.04 8.02
CA ILE A 31 -16.73 3.33 8.20
C ILE A 31 -17.13 2.52 9.46
N PHE A 32 -17.32 3.22 10.59
CA PHE A 32 -17.71 2.68 11.93
C PHE A 32 -16.65 1.98 12.81
N GLY A 33 -15.35 2.19 12.59
CA GLY A 33 -14.32 1.64 13.49
C GLY A 33 -14.03 0.14 13.31
N VAL A 34 -14.60 -0.46 12.25
CA VAL A 34 -14.29 -1.82 11.83
C VAL A 34 -13.25 -1.77 10.71
N VAL A 35 -12.17 -2.55 10.85
CA VAL A 35 -11.16 -2.74 9.79
C VAL A 35 -11.76 -3.68 8.74
N GLN A 36 -12.07 -3.14 7.55
CA GLN A 36 -12.52 -3.95 6.43
C GLN A 36 -11.31 -4.44 5.62
N LEU A 37 -11.20 -5.75 5.42
CA LEU A 37 -10.12 -6.34 4.64
C LEU A 37 -10.53 -6.43 3.16
N PRO A 38 -9.85 -5.69 2.26
CA PRO A 38 -10.19 -5.69 0.85
C PRO A 38 -9.80 -7.00 0.16
N ARG A 39 -10.49 -7.32 -0.93
CA ARG A 39 -10.12 -8.43 -1.83
C ARG A 39 -8.65 -8.37 -2.23
N GLY A 40 -7.98 -9.51 -2.21
CA GLY A 40 -6.60 -9.70 -2.65
C GLY A 40 -5.56 -9.36 -1.60
N VAL A 41 -5.98 -8.90 -0.41
CA VAL A 41 -5.08 -8.46 0.66
C VAL A 41 -4.17 -9.56 1.19
N THR A 42 -4.60 -10.81 1.10
CA THR A 42 -3.81 -11.97 1.52
C THR A 42 -2.65 -12.27 0.56
N GLY A 43 -2.68 -11.73 -0.67
CA GLY A 43 -1.79 -12.12 -1.75
C GLY A 43 -2.26 -13.37 -2.50
N PHE A 44 -3.39 -13.97 -2.14
CA PHE A 44 -3.97 -15.11 -2.85
C PHE A 44 -5.14 -14.68 -3.74
N TRP A 45 -5.23 -15.27 -4.93
CA TRP A 45 -6.34 -15.09 -5.84
C TRP A 45 -6.61 -16.37 -6.63
N HIS A 46 -7.85 -16.51 -7.11
CA HIS A 46 -8.21 -17.64 -7.94
C HIS A 46 -7.60 -17.51 -9.35
N VAL A 47 -7.08 -18.60 -9.93
CA VAL A 47 -6.43 -18.60 -11.25
C VAL A 47 -7.33 -18.11 -12.39
N HIS A 48 -8.65 -18.28 -12.25
CA HIS A 48 -9.65 -17.79 -13.21
C HIS A 48 -10.17 -16.38 -12.91
N SER A 49 -9.67 -15.73 -11.85
CA SER A 49 -9.92 -14.30 -11.60
C SER A 49 -8.85 -13.46 -12.30
N PRO A 50 -9.17 -12.20 -12.68
CA PRO A 50 -8.14 -11.24 -13.07
C PRO A 50 -7.07 -11.17 -11.98
N PRO A 51 -5.77 -11.21 -12.33
CA PRO A 51 -4.72 -11.05 -11.35
C PRO A 51 -4.84 -9.67 -10.69
N PRO A 52 -4.48 -9.54 -9.41
CA PRO A 52 -4.41 -8.24 -8.77
C PRO A 52 -3.47 -7.33 -9.56
N VAL A 53 -3.83 -6.05 -9.65
CA VAL A 53 -2.95 -5.04 -10.25
C VAL A 53 -1.73 -4.91 -9.34
N PRO A 54 -0.52 -5.19 -9.82
CA PRO A 54 0.66 -5.08 -8.98
C PRO A 54 0.81 -3.65 -8.47
N VAL A 55 1.25 -3.52 -7.22
CA VAL A 55 1.62 -2.22 -6.67
C VAL A 55 2.74 -1.61 -7.48
N ASP A 56 2.71 -0.29 -7.64
CA ASP A 56 3.82 0.44 -8.26
C ASP A 56 5.04 0.48 -7.32
N VAL A 57 5.84 -0.59 -7.40
CA VAL A 57 7.09 -0.77 -6.66
C VAL A 57 8.08 0.35 -6.97
N ARG A 58 8.04 0.93 -8.18
CA ARG A 58 8.93 2.03 -8.53
C ARG A 58 8.56 3.27 -7.71
N THR A 59 7.28 3.60 -7.63
CA THR A 59 6.81 4.70 -6.77
C THR A 59 7.15 4.42 -5.32
N PHE A 60 6.90 3.21 -4.79
CA PHE A 60 7.27 2.84 -3.42
C PHE A 60 8.76 3.10 -3.10
N LYS A 61 9.67 2.64 -3.98
CA LYS A 61 11.10 2.88 -3.83
C LYS A 61 11.47 4.36 -3.91
N THR A 62 10.89 5.09 -4.87
CA THR A 62 11.13 6.53 -5.04
C THR A 62 10.75 7.31 -3.79
N LEU A 63 9.61 7.00 -3.17
CA LEU A 63 9.21 7.62 -1.90
C LEU A 63 10.19 7.26 -0.77
N GLY A 64 10.65 6.01 -0.73
CA GLY A 64 11.73 5.59 0.16
C GLY A 64 12.99 6.45 0.08
N TYR A 65 13.47 6.73 -1.13
CA TYR A 65 14.63 7.61 -1.36
C TYR A 65 14.37 9.07 -0.95
N SER A 66 13.12 9.52 -0.92
CA SER A 66 12.78 10.88 -0.46
C SER A 66 12.83 11.02 1.06
N VAL A 67 12.66 9.91 1.79
CA VAL A 67 12.64 9.88 3.26
C VAL A 67 14.03 9.76 3.86
N GLY A 68 14.92 8.99 3.23
CA GLY A 68 16.26 8.75 3.75
C GLY A 68 17.10 7.91 2.81
N ARG A 69 18.22 7.40 3.33
CA ARG A 69 19.11 6.52 2.55
C ARG A 69 18.54 5.11 2.55
N VAL A 70 18.09 4.65 1.40
CA VAL A 70 17.73 3.23 1.20
C VAL A 70 18.98 2.36 1.36
N LEU A 71 18.97 1.47 2.34
CA LEU A 71 20.03 0.50 2.61
C LEU A 71 19.78 -0.82 1.88
N GLU A 72 18.51 -1.23 1.80
CA GLU A 72 18.12 -2.51 1.23
C GLU A 72 16.73 -2.41 0.61
N PHE A 73 16.52 -3.18 -0.46
CA PHE A 73 15.19 -3.44 -1.01
C PHE A 73 15.05 -4.93 -1.32
N ARG A 74 14.06 -5.59 -0.75
CA ARG A 74 13.69 -6.98 -1.05
C ARG A 74 12.32 -7.00 -1.71
N PRO A 75 12.19 -7.44 -2.97
CA PRO A 75 10.89 -7.58 -3.59
C PRO A 75 10.10 -8.73 -2.94
N ALA A 76 8.76 -8.62 -2.93
CA ALA A 76 7.89 -9.76 -2.65
C ALA A 76 8.19 -10.92 -3.60
N GLY A 77 8.11 -12.14 -3.07
CA GLY A 77 8.31 -13.38 -3.83
C GLY A 77 7.06 -14.26 -3.75
N VAL A 78 7.26 -15.59 -3.74
CA VAL A 78 6.18 -16.53 -3.36
C VAL A 78 5.82 -16.32 -1.89
N THR A 79 6.83 -16.23 -1.03
CA THR A 79 6.74 -15.79 0.36
C THR A 79 7.92 -14.86 0.67
N PRO A 80 7.73 -13.74 1.40
CA PRO A 80 6.47 -13.16 1.87
C PRO A 80 5.64 -12.45 0.79
N ASN A 81 4.38 -12.13 1.10
CA ASN A 81 3.45 -11.41 0.22
C ASN A 81 3.67 -9.87 0.18
N PHE A 82 4.80 -9.38 0.67
CA PHE A 82 5.11 -7.95 0.77
C PHE A 82 6.55 -7.64 0.32
N HIS A 83 6.73 -6.46 -0.24
CA HIS A 83 8.04 -5.86 -0.49
C HIS A 83 8.59 -5.29 0.82
N LEU A 84 9.89 -5.41 1.06
CA LEU A 84 10.59 -4.74 2.16
C LEU A 84 11.54 -3.69 1.60
N LEU A 85 11.54 -2.53 2.26
CA LEU A 85 12.52 -1.48 2.08
C LEU A 85 13.13 -1.17 3.44
N VAL A 86 14.46 -1.14 3.53
CA VAL A 86 15.18 -0.67 4.72
C VAL A 86 15.72 0.72 4.43
N ILE A 87 15.35 1.68 5.27
CA ILE A 87 15.75 3.09 5.12
C ILE A 87 16.48 3.53 6.38
N ARG A 88 17.61 4.21 6.21
CA ARG A 88 18.25 4.98 7.27
C ARG A 88 17.76 6.42 7.24
N VAL A 89 17.11 6.83 8.32
CA VAL A 89 16.68 8.21 8.59
C VAL A 89 17.72 8.87 9.49
N GLY A 90 18.17 10.07 9.11
CA GLY A 90 19.24 10.76 9.82
C GLY A 90 20.54 9.94 9.88
N TYR A 91 21.18 9.91 11.05
CA TYR A 91 22.52 9.29 11.21
C TYR A 91 22.47 7.79 11.54
N SER A 92 21.47 7.31 12.26
CA SER A 92 21.46 5.95 12.80
C SER A 92 20.07 5.33 13.02
N ASP A 93 18.99 5.96 12.55
CA ASP A 93 17.63 5.43 12.71
C ASP A 93 17.26 4.57 11.50
N ASP A 94 17.48 3.26 11.61
CA ASP A 94 17.10 2.30 10.59
C ASP A 94 15.66 1.82 10.80
N VAL A 95 14.82 2.02 9.77
CA VAL A 95 13.42 1.62 9.77
C VAL A 95 13.12 0.68 8.61
N GLY A 96 12.37 -0.38 8.89
CA GLY A 96 11.78 -1.22 7.86
C GLY A 96 10.46 -0.62 7.40
N VAL A 97 10.23 -0.63 6.09
CA VAL A 97 8.97 -0.26 5.48
C VAL A 97 8.51 -1.43 4.62
N ILE A 98 7.36 -1.99 4.94
CA ILE A 98 6.79 -3.09 4.16
C ILE A 98 5.58 -2.61 3.37
N CYS A 99 5.46 -3.10 2.14
CA CYS A 99 4.35 -2.77 1.25
C CYS A 99 3.75 -4.06 0.72
N ASN A 100 2.43 -4.23 0.88
CA ASN A 100 1.71 -5.37 0.34
C ASN A 100 1.92 -5.46 -1.18
N SER A 101 2.05 -6.67 -1.72
CA SER A 101 2.38 -6.89 -3.14
C SER A 101 1.21 -6.64 -4.10
N THR A 102 -0.03 -6.73 -3.61
CA THR A 102 -1.25 -6.67 -4.43
C THR A 102 -2.05 -5.38 -4.19
N LEU A 103 -1.84 -4.72 -3.05
CA LEU A 103 -2.55 -3.51 -2.65
C LEU A 103 -1.58 -2.45 -2.12
N PRO A 104 -1.84 -1.15 -2.32
CA PRO A 104 -0.98 -0.06 -1.86
C PRO A 104 -1.08 0.16 -0.33
N LEU A 105 -1.03 -0.91 0.45
CA LEU A 105 -1.04 -0.91 1.91
C LEU A 105 0.39 -0.99 2.42
N LEU A 106 0.74 -0.11 3.36
CA LEU A 106 2.09 0.04 3.85
C LEU A 106 2.12 0.05 5.38
N ALA A 107 3.15 -0.54 5.98
CA ALA A 107 3.40 -0.45 7.41
C ALA A 107 4.89 -0.22 7.70
N PHE A 108 5.18 0.41 8.83
CA PHE A 108 6.54 0.50 9.37
C PHE A 108 6.79 -0.63 10.35
N VAL A 109 8.02 -1.12 10.38
CA VAL A 109 8.43 -2.27 11.19
C VAL A 109 9.80 -2.04 11.81
N THR A 110 10.03 -2.62 12.98
CA THR A 110 11.38 -2.65 13.57
C THR A 110 12.29 -3.59 12.78
N LEU A 111 13.59 -3.33 12.84
CA LEU A 111 14.62 -4.21 12.29
C LEU A 111 15.47 -4.82 13.41
N PRO A 112 16.03 -6.02 13.19
CA PRO A 112 15.85 -6.86 12.01
C PRO A 112 14.49 -7.58 12.02
N LEU A 113 14.08 -8.13 10.87
CA LEU A 113 12.87 -8.95 10.78
C LEU A 113 13.19 -10.35 11.30
N ASP A 114 13.26 -10.47 12.62
CA ASP A 114 13.77 -11.66 13.31
C ASP A 114 12.73 -12.77 13.44
N SER A 115 11.46 -12.43 13.22
CA SER A 115 10.30 -13.30 13.37
C SER A 115 9.54 -13.45 12.05
N TRP A 116 8.79 -14.54 11.97
CA TRP A 116 7.81 -14.80 10.90
C TRP A 116 6.78 -13.68 10.73
N LEU A 117 6.56 -12.92 11.81
CA LEU A 117 5.73 -11.73 11.80
C LEU A 117 6.55 -10.47 12.05
N PRO A 118 6.44 -9.43 11.20
CA PRO A 118 7.07 -8.15 11.48
C PRO A 118 6.47 -7.49 12.73
N THR A 119 7.32 -6.90 13.57
CA THR A 119 6.87 -6.04 14.67
C THR A 119 6.53 -4.66 14.12
N PHE A 120 5.25 -4.34 14.04
CA PHE A 120 4.76 -3.05 13.53
C PHE A 120 5.05 -1.90 14.48
N ILE A 121 5.40 -0.74 13.92
CA ILE A 121 5.58 0.53 14.64
C ILE A 121 4.88 1.66 13.92
N ASP A 122 4.52 2.73 14.64
CA ASP A 122 4.00 3.94 14.04
C ASP A 122 5.14 4.94 13.81
N ARG A 123 5.25 5.45 12.58
CA ARG A 123 6.17 6.54 12.21
C ARG A 123 5.39 7.73 11.65
N PRO A 124 4.67 8.49 12.49
CA PRO A 124 3.87 9.62 12.03
C PRO A 124 4.72 10.73 11.39
N ASP A 125 6.01 10.79 11.71
CA ASP A 125 7.01 11.66 11.09
C ASP A 125 7.34 11.26 9.64
N LEU A 126 7.25 9.96 9.30
CA LEU A 126 7.57 9.44 7.96
C LEU A 126 6.33 9.18 7.10
N ALA A 127 5.19 8.85 7.73
CA ALA A 127 3.96 8.47 7.05
C ALA A 127 3.51 9.42 5.92
N PRO A 128 3.55 10.77 6.09
CA PRO A 128 3.14 11.69 5.03
C PRO A 128 3.98 11.61 3.75
N SER A 129 5.21 11.09 3.84
CA SER A 129 6.11 10.96 2.69
C SER A 129 5.69 9.84 1.75
N PHE A 130 4.97 8.83 2.25
CA PHE A 130 4.46 7.70 1.47
C PHE A 130 3.09 7.99 0.86
N HIS A 131 2.96 9.15 0.21
CA HIS A 131 1.73 9.55 -0.45
C HIS A 131 1.32 8.57 -1.57
N GLY A 132 0.02 8.32 -1.70
CA GLY A 132 -0.51 7.32 -2.63
C GLY A 132 -0.52 5.89 -2.07
N PHE A 133 0.01 5.67 -0.87
CA PHE A 133 -0.14 4.44 -0.09
C PHE A 133 -1.01 4.69 1.13
N ASP A 134 -1.78 3.68 1.54
CA ASP A 134 -2.49 3.67 2.80
C ASP A 134 -1.52 3.17 3.88
N VAL A 135 -0.97 4.10 4.65
CA VAL A 135 -0.08 3.81 5.77
C VAL A 135 -0.92 3.33 6.96
N LEU A 136 -0.82 2.04 7.26
CA LEU A 136 -1.56 1.37 8.32
C LEU A 136 -0.88 1.60 9.67
N THR A 137 -1.69 1.92 10.68
CA THR A 137 -1.21 2.11 12.05
C THR A 137 -1.07 0.77 12.78
N THR A 138 -0.25 0.75 13.83
CA THR A 138 -0.13 -0.40 14.74
C THR A 138 -1.49 -0.80 15.33
N ALA A 139 -2.33 0.18 15.66
CA ALA A 139 -3.68 -0.05 16.18
C ALA A 139 -4.59 -0.75 15.15
N ALA A 140 -4.53 -0.34 13.87
CA ALA A 140 -5.30 -0.99 12.82
C ALA A 140 -4.80 -2.42 12.58
N LEU A 141 -3.48 -2.60 12.50
CA LEU A 141 -2.84 -3.90 12.26
C LEU A 141 -3.04 -4.89 13.41
N SER A 142 -3.15 -4.40 14.65
CA SER A 142 -3.41 -5.23 15.84
C SER A 142 -4.89 -5.54 16.05
N THR A 143 -5.78 -5.10 15.16
CA THR A 143 -7.21 -5.41 15.27
C THR A 143 -7.41 -6.93 15.24
N PRO A 144 -8.08 -7.53 16.24
CA PRO A 144 -8.40 -8.95 16.20
C PRO A 144 -9.15 -9.29 14.93
N LEU A 145 -8.80 -10.40 14.29
CA LEU A 145 -9.42 -10.77 13.02
C LEU A 145 -10.93 -10.98 13.13
N SER A 146 -11.40 -11.44 14.29
CA SER A 146 -12.82 -11.56 14.63
C SER A 146 -13.58 -10.23 14.65
N SER A 147 -12.87 -9.11 14.76
CA SER A 147 -13.42 -7.75 14.74
C SER A 147 -13.24 -7.07 13.38
N CYS A 148 -12.69 -7.77 12.38
CA CYS A 148 -12.53 -7.27 11.02
C CYS A 148 -13.73 -7.65 10.15
N ASP A 149 -14.08 -6.78 9.20
CA ASP A 149 -15.03 -7.13 8.15
C ASP A 149 -14.29 -7.86 7.02
N LEU A 150 -14.64 -9.13 6.82
CA LEU A 150 -14.04 -10.02 5.83
C LEU A 150 -14.93 -10.22 4.59
N SER A 151 -16.06 -9.53 4.50
CA SER A 151 -17.08 -9.75 3.46
C SER A 151 -16.60 -9.51 2.03
N MET A 152 -15.50 -8.77 1.85
CA MET A 152 -14.90 -8.47 0.56
C MET A 152 -13.90 -9.53 0.09
N LEU A 153 -13.54 -10.49 0.94
CA LEU A 153 -12.57 -11.54 0.61
C LEU A 153 -13.19 -12.61 -0.29
N THR A 154 -12.36 -13.22 -1.12
CA THR A 154 -12.79 -14.37 -1.93
C THR A 154 -12.76 -15.68 -1.15
N ASP A 155 -13.40 -16.71 -1.69
CA ASP A 155 -13.38 -18.07 -1.09
C ASP A 155 -11.97 -18.63 -0.92
N VAL A 156 -11.05 -18.30 -1.85
CA VAL A 156 -9.64 -18.68 -1.77
C VAL A 156 -8.98 -18.01 -0.56
N GLU A 157 -9.19 -16.72 -0.38
CA GLU A 157 -8.64 -15.98 0.76
C GLU A 157 -9.21 -16.49 2.09
N HIS A 158 -10.52 -16.76 2.14
CA HIS A 158 -11.15 -17.41 3.29
C HIS A 158 -10.61 -18.82 3.57
N HIS A 159 -10.20 -19.56 2.54
CA HIS A 159 -9.54 -20.85 2.72
C HIS A 159 -8.18 -20.68 3.41
N HIS A 160 -7.33 -19.78 2.91
CA HIS A 160 -6.02 -19.52 3.51
C HIS A 160 -6.14 -18.98 4.95
N ILE A 161 -7.09 -18.09 5.23
CA ILE A 161 -7.34 -17.61 6.60
C ILE A 161 -7.72 -18.76 7.54
N ARG A 162 -8.58 -19.70 7.10
CA ARG A 162 -8.96 -20.86 7.92
C ARG A 162 -7.79 -21.82 8.17
N TYR A 163 -6.90 -21.97 7.19
CA TYR A 163 -5.74 -22.82 7.27
C TYR A 163 -4.65 -22.23 8.19
N TRP A 164 -4.24 -20.98 7.93
CA TRP A 164 -3.15 -20.30 8.64
C TRP A 164 -3.54 -19.74 10.01
N ARG A 165 -4.85 -19.51 10.24
CA ARG A 165 -5.42 -19.02 11.50
C ARG A 165 -4.73 -17.77 12.07
N PRO A 166 -4.57 -16.70 11.27
CA PRO A 166 -4.04 -15.44 11.77
C PRO A 166 -4.94 -14.87 12.88
N ALA A 167 -4.33 -14.27 13.90
CA ALA A 167 -5.03 -13.66 15.02
C ALA A 167 -5.44 -12.21 14.74
N THR A 168 -4.68 -11.51 13.90
CA THR A 168 -4.83 -10.06 13.67
C THR A 168 -4.95 -9.68 12.21
N ALA A 169 -5.44 -8.48 11.93
CA ALA A 169 -5.48 -7.91 10.59
C ALA A 169 -4.07 -7.85 9.95
N GLY A 170 -3.05 -7.46 10.73
CA GLY A 170 -1.68 -7.36 10.26
C GLY A 170 -1.10 -8.70 9.79
N GLU A 171 -1.44 -9.80 10.48
CA GLU A 171 -1.07 -11.15 10.06
C GLU A 171 -1.73 -11.60 8.76
N VAL A 172 -2.88 -11.03 8.40
CA VAL A 172 -3.53 -11.30 7.11
C VAL A 172 -2.88 -10.45 6.01
N ILE A 173 -2.68 -9.16 6.28
CA ILE A 173 -2.21 -8.16 5.33
C ILE A 173 -0.74 -8.40 4.95
N PHE A 174 0.10 -8.75 5.92
CA PHE A 174 1.53 -8.97 5.75
C PHE A 174 1.89 -10.37 6.24
N ASN A 175 1.96 -11.32 5.31
CA ASN A 175 2.12 -12.73 5.63
C ASN A 175 3.23 -13.40 4.81
N SER A 176 3.62 -14.59 5.26
CA SER A 176 4.58 -15.47 4.58
C SER A 176 3.96 -16.85 4.33
N TRP A 177 2.68 -16.87 3.95
CA TRP A 177 1.90 -18.09 3.72
C TRP A 177 2.25 -18.73 2.38
N ASP A 178 2.38 -20.06 2.36
CA ASP A 178 2.51 -20.87 1.14
C ASP A 178 1.17 -21.45 0.63
#